data_AF-A0A972NQV1-F1
#
_entry.id   AF-A0A972NQV1-F1
#
_cell.length_a   1.000
_cell.length_b   1.000
_cell.length_c   1.000
_cell.angle_alpha   90.00
_cell.angle_beta   90.00
_cell.angle_gamma   90.00
#
_symmetry.space_group_name_H-M   'P 1'
#
loop_
_entity.id
_entity.type
_entity.pdbx_description
1 polymer ?
#
loop_
_entity_poly.entity_id
_entity_poly.type
_entity_poly.pdbx_seq_one_letter_code
_entity_poly.pdbx_strand_id
1 'polypeptide(L)'
;MADSYLLTGLTLPQGVAHESLPGTVTLFVSDCWPGMSRTQMIARAKRRGLRLSFRATARCPSGVTGVFELRFNDGAVECLMLARLQRVGNSSGGNRRTRRADVSRPPARDPRQTRLF
;
A
#
# COMPACT_ATOMS: atom_id res chain seq x y z
N MET A 1 -9.74 -18.58 -2.51
CA MET A 1 -9.75 -17.74 -1.28
C MET A 1 -8.73 -16.62 -1.46
N ALA A 2 -9.17 -15.43 -1.85
CA ALA A 2 -8.28 -14.28 -1.95
C ALA A 2 -8.39 -13.49 -0.64
N ASP A 3 -7.44 -13.68 0.27
CA ASP A 3 -7.28 -12.81 1.42
C ASP A 3 -7.10 -11.37 0.94
N SER A 4 -8.16 -10.59 1.10
CA SER A 4 -8.23 -9.23 0.59
C SER A 4 -7.58 -8.31 1.62
N TYR A 5 -6.29 -8.04 1.45
CA TYR A 5 -5.58 -7.07 2.26
C TYR A 5 -5.83 -5.66 1.73
N LEU A 6 -6.24 -4.75 2.61
CA LEU A 6 -6.38 -3.33 2.33
C LEU A 6 -5.29 -2.54 3.05
N LEU A 7 -4.65 -1.62 2.33
CA LEU A 7 -3.64 -0.72 2.86
C LEU A 7 -4.26 0.25 3.85
N THR A 8 -3.73 0.33 5.06
CA THR A 8 -4.15 1.32 6.07
C THR A 8 -3.08 2.38 6.29
N GLY A 9 -1.82 2.10 5.93
CA GLY A 9 -0.75 3.10 5.94
C GLY A 9 0.58 2.55 5.42
N LEU A 10 1.47 3.46 5.04
CA LEU A 10 2.86 3.18 4.68
C LEU A 10 3.77 3.94 5.64
N THR A 11 4.83 3.28 6.11
CA THR A 11 5.82 3.86 7.01
C THR A 11 7.20 3.38 6.61
N LEU A 12 8.21 4.23 6.81
CA LEU A 12 9.60 3.83 6.64
C LEU A 12 10.09 3.02 7.85
N PRO A 13 11.07 2.13 7.66
CA PRO A 13 11.78 1.51 8.77
C PRO A 13 12.49 2.59 9.59
N GLN A 14 12.67 2.32 10.88
CA GLN A 14 13.41 3.22 11.75
C GLN A 14 14.84 3.38 11.24
N GLY A 15 15.30 4.62 11.08
CA GLY A 15 16.64 4.94 10.58
C GLY A 15 16.76 5.15 9.07
N VAL A 16 15.67 5.00 8.30
CA VAL A 16 15.65 5.35 6.87
C VAL A 16 15.03 6.73 6.70
N ALA A 17 15.81 7.67 6.16
CA ALA A 17 15.33 9.01 5.86
C ALA A 17 14.53 9.04 4.54
N HIS A 18 13.54 9.92 4.43
CA HIS A 18 12.69 10.00 3.22
C HIS A 18 13.48 10.46 2.00
N GLU A 19 14.46 11.34 2.21
CA GLU A 19 15.38 11.84 1.18
C GLU A 19 16.35 10.78 0.66
N SER A 20 16.56 9.70 1.40
CA SER A 20 17.39 8.56 0.98
C SER A 20 16.63 7.57 0.11
N LEU A 21 15.32 7.76 -0.11
CA LEU A 21 14.53 6.88 -0.96
C LEU A 21 14.82 7.13 -2.43
N PRO A 22 14.94 6.06 -3.25
CA PRO A 22 14.96 6.21 -4.69
C PRO A 22 13.72 6.96 -5.18
N GLY A 23 13.88 7.89 -6.12
CA GLY A 23 12.77 8.70 -6.64
C GLY A 23 11.58 7.87 -7.13
N THR A 24 11.84 6.69 -7.72
CA THR A 24 10.80 5.75 -8.16
C THR A 24 9.97 5.21 -6.98
N VAL A 25 10.58 4.97 -5.82
CA VAL A 25 9.88 4.55 -4.59
C VAL A 25 9.05 5.71 -4.04
N THR A 26 9.58 6.94 -4.04
CA THR A 26 8.83 8.14 -3.62
C THR A 26 7.57 8.37 -4.48
N LEU A 27 7.69 8.18 -5.80
CA LEU A 27 6.55 8.23 -6.72
C LEU A 27 5.55 7.10 -6.46
N PHE A 28 6.03 5.89 -6.16
CA PHE A 28 5.17 4.78 -5.77
C PHE A 28 4.39 5.08 -4.48
N VAL A 29 5.04 5.63 -3.45
CA VAL A 29 4.39 6.00 -2.19
C VAL A 29 3.31 7.05 -2.42
N SER A 30 3.59 8.03 -3.28
CA SER A 30 2.63 9.08 -3.67
C SER A 30 1.45 8.56 -4.49
N ASP A 31 1.61 7.40 -5.15
CA ASP A 31 0.57 6.72 -5.89
C ASP A 31 -0.31 5.83 -4.99
N CYS A 32 0.09 5.57 -3.74
CA CYS A 32 -0.63 4.76 -2.77
C CYS A 32 -1.64 5.57 -1.95
N TRP A 33 -2.74 4.93 -1.53
CA TRP A 33 -3.76 5.54 -0.67
C TRP A 33 -4.35 4.53 0.31
N PRO A 34 -4.88 4.96 1.47
CA PRO A 34 -5.61 4.09 2.38
C PRO A 34 -6.84 3.46 1.73
N GLY A 35 -6.95 2.13 1.81
CA GLY A 35 -7.98 1.31 1.15
C GLY A 35 -7.53 0.66 -0.15
N MET A 36 -6.30 0.93 -0.63
CA MET A 36 -5.73 0.24 -1.79
C MET A 36 -5.50 -1.25 -1.49
N SER A 37 -5.85 -2.13 -2.43
CA SER A 37 -5.60 -3.57 -2.27
C SER A 37 -4.15 -3.95 -2.57
N ARG A 38 -3.70 -5.08 -2.02
CA ARG A 38 -2.37 -5.65 -2.32
C ARG A 38 -2.11 -5.79 -3.83
N THR A 39 -3.09 -6.27 -4.59
CA THR A 39 -2.96 -6.44 -6.05
C THR A 39 -2.82 -5.10 -6.77
N GLN A 40 -3.56 -4.07 -6.33
CA GLN A 40 -3.44 -2.71 -6.87
C GLN A 40 -2.05 -2.12 -6.59
N MET A 41 -1.49 -2.35 -5.40
CA MET A 41 -0.12 -1.96 -5.07
C MET A 41 0.89 -2.64 -6.01
N ILE A 42 0.79 -3.96 -6.21
CA ILE A 42 1.68 -4.70 -7.11
C ILE A 42 1.58 -4.16 -8.54
N ALA A 43 0.37 -3.92 -9.03
CA ALA A 43 0.16 -3.39 -10.38
C ALA A 43 0.78 -1.99 -10.56
N ARG A 44 0.69 -1.12 -9.54
CA ARG A 44 1.30 0.21 -9.56
C ARG A 44 2.83 0.15 -9.50
N ALA A 45 3.40 -0.70 -8.65
CA ALA A 45 4.84 -0.92 -8.59
C ALA A 45 5.37 -1.38 -9.96
N LYS A 46 4.71 -2.38 -10.57
CA LYS A 46 5.09 -2.88 -11.91
C LYS A 46 5.05 -1.78 -12.98
N ARG A 47 4.04 -0.90 -12.96
CA ARG A 47 3.96 0.25 -13.90
C ARG A 47 5.11 1.25 -13.74
N ARG A 48 5.77 1.27 -12.58
CA ARG A 48 6.94 2.10 -12.29
C ARG A 48 8.27 1.35 -12.50
N GLY A 49 8.25 0.13 -13.03
CA GLY A 49 9.44 -0.71 -13.17
C GLY A 49 9.92 -1.33 -11.86
N LEU A 50 9.14 -1.24 -10.78
CA LEU A 50 9.49 -1.80 -9.47
C LEU A 50 8.96 -3.22 -9.32
N ARG A 51 9.83 -4.12 -8.87
CA ARG A 51 9.46 -5.43 -8.37
C ARG A 51 9.14 -5.31 -6.89
N LEU A 52 7.87 -5.52 -6.54
CA LEU A 52 7.36 -5.44 -5.18
C LEU A 52 7.13 -6.83 -4.58
N SER A 53 7.75 -7.09 -3.44
CA SER A 53 7.55 -8.30 -2.64
C SER A 53 6.97 -7.94 -1.27
N PHE A 54 6.06 -8.78 -0.78
CA PHE A 54 5.42 -8.61 0.53
C PHE A 54 5.85 -9.75 1.43
N ARG A 55 6.32 -9.42 2.63
CA ARG A 55 6.61 -10.38 3.70
C ARG A 55 5.85 -9.97 4.95
N ALA A 56 5.04 -10.88 5.49
CA ALA A 56 4.37 -10.63 6.76
C ALA A 56 5.41 -10.64 7.89
N THR A 57 5.43 -9.62 8.74
CA THR A 57 6.34 -9.61 9.90
C THR A 57 5.84 -10.53 11.02
N ALA A 58 4.53 -10.74 11.08
CA ALA A 58 3.87 -11.65 12.01
C ALA A 58 2.59 -12.22 11.40
N ARG A 59 2.05 -13.27 12.02
CA ARG A 59 0.74 -13.83 11.63
C ARG A 59 -0.35 -12.80 11.92
N CYS A 60 -1.08 -12.36 10.88
CA CYS A 60 -2.13 -11.35 11.01
C CYS A 60 -3.53 -12.00 11.01
N PRO A 61 -4.27 -11.96 12.14
CA PRO A 61 -5.67 -12.38 12.18
C PRO A 61 -6.55 -11.51 11.26
N SER A 62 -7.70 -12.05 10.83
CA SER A 62 -8.70 -11.27 10.09
C SER A 62 -9.25 -10.11 10.95
N GLY A 63 -9.49 -8.96 10.34
CA GLY A 63 -9.99 -7.76 11.02
C GLY A 63 -8.92 -6.95 11.76
N VAL A 64 -7.74 -7.54 12.03
CA VAL A 64 -6.59 -6.87 12.63
C VAL A 64 -5.71 -6.26 11.55
N THR A 65 -5.12 -5.10 11.85
CA THR A 65 -4.09 -4.50 10.99
C THR A 65 -2.75 -5.17 11.28
N GLY A 66 -2.21 -5.87 10.31
CA GLY A 66 -0.88 -6.46 10.35
C GLY A 66 0.17 -5.53 9.74
N VAL A 67 1.41 -5.69 10.16
CA VAL A 67 2.56 -5.03 9.52
C VAL A 67 3.18 -6.00 8.52
N PHE A 68 3.49 -5.48 7.34
CA PHE A 68 4.07 -6.20 6.23
C PHE A 68 5.32 -5.46 5.77
N GLU A 69 6.42 -6.16 5.67
CA GLU A 69 7.61 -5.68 4.98
C GLU A 69 7.34 -5.65 3.47
N LEU A 70 7.54 -4.48 2.88
CA LEU A 70 7.56 -4.26 1.45
C LEU A 70 9.02 -4.18 1.01
N ARG A 71 9.43 -5.05 0.09
CA ARG A 71 10.73 -4.97 -0.56
C ARG A 71 10.52 -4.50 -1.99
N PHE A 72 11.17 -3.40 -2.34
CA PHE A 72 11.21 -2.83 -3.67
C PHE A 72 12.56 -3.11 -4.30
N ASN A 73 12.55 -3.54 -5.55
CA ASN A 73 13.76 -3.72 -6.33
C ASN A 73 13.51 -3.17 -7.74
N ASP A 74 14.40 -2.31 -8.23
CA ASP A 74 14.38 -1.77 -9.60
C ASP A 74 15.46 -2.40 -10.49
N GLY A 75 16.13 -3.46 -10.01
CA GLY A 75 17.26 -4.12 -10.66
C GLY A 75 18.63 -3.59 -10.22
N ALA A 76 18.71 -2.38 -9.66
CA ALA A 76 19.96 -1.76 -9.21
C ALA A 76 20.00 -1.54 -7.69
N VAL A 77 18.87 -1.16 -7.10
CA VAL A 77 18.75 -0.83 -5.68
C VAL A 77 17.63 -1.65 -5.06
N GLU A 78 17.87 -2.13 -3.85
CA GLU A 78 16.84 -2.69 -2.99
C GLU A 78 16.46 -1.68 -1.89
N CYS A 79 15.15 -1.45 -1.72
CA CYS A 79 14.61 -0.57 -0.69
C CYS A 79 13.55 -1.33 0.13
N LEU A 80 13.53 -1.09 1.44
CA LEU A 80 12.60 -1.71 2.36
C LEU A 80 11.65 -0.67 2.97
N MET A 81 10.36 -0.98 3.01
CA MET A 81 9.34 -0.20 3.72
C MET A 81 8.43 -1.11 4.55
N LEU A 82 7.64 -0.50 5.42
CA LEU A 82 6.60 -1.18 6.19
C LEU A 82 5.22 -0.72 5.73
N ALA A 83 4.40 -1.66 5.28
CA ALA A 83 2.98 -1.46 5.03
C ALA A 83 2.16 -1.96 6.21
N ARG A 84 1.20 -1.15 6.64
CA ARG A 84 0.12 -1.58 7.51
C ARG A 84 -1.02 -2.05 6.62
N LEU A 85 -1.36 -3.33 6.67
CA LEU A 85 -2.44 -3.91 5.89
C LEU A 85 -3.47 -4.55 6.83
N GLN A 86 -4.75 -4.26 6.61
CA GLN A 86 -5.85 -4.93 7.29
C GLN A 86 -6.34 -6.11 6.46
N ARG A 87 -6.38 -7.31 7.06
CA ARG A 87 -6.96 -8.49 6.41
C ARG A 87 -8.48 -8.40 6.46
N VAL A 88 -9.11 -8.19 5.31
CA VAL A 88 -10.57 -8.27 5.17
C VAL A 88 -10.91 -9.74 4.95
N GLY A 89 -11.50 -10.38 5.95
CA GLY A 89 -12.03 -11.73 5.80
C GLY A 89 -13.19 -11.73 4.81
N ASN A 90 -13.43 -12.87 4.16
CA ASN A 90 -14.68 -13.11 3.44
C ASN A 90 -15.79 -13.22 4.49
N SER A 91 -16.35 -12.10 4.93
CA SER A 91 -17.52 -12.08 5.81
C SER A 91 -18.76 -12.48 5.00
N SER A 92 -18.88 -13.77 4.71
CA SER A 92 -20.17 -14.40 4.43
C SER A 92 -20.94 -14.49 5.75
N GLY A 93 -21.94 -13.64 5.91
CA GLY A 93 -22.95 -13.73 6.97
C GLY A 93 -22.92 -12.59 7.98
N GLY A 94 -23.97 -11.77 7.97
CA GLY A 94 -24.41 -11.04 9.16
C GLY A 94 -23.83 -9.64 9.35
N ASN A 95 -24.49 -8.68 8.70
CA ASN A 95 -24.68 -7.31 9.18
C ASN A 95 -23.46 -6.36 9.24
N ARG A 96 -23.69 -5.15 8.72
CA ARG A 96 -22.90 -3.91 8.99
C ARG A 96 -21.67 -3.66 8.13
N ARG A 97 -21.90 -3.38 6.84
CA ARG A 97 -21.68 -2.03 6.27
C ARG A 97 -22.10 -2.03 4.79
N THR A 98 -23.34 -1.63 4.58
CA THR A 98 -23.77 -0.90 3.39
C THR A 98 -22.94 0.37 3.23
N ARG A 99 -21.72 0.24 2.74
CA ARG A 99 -21.18 1.21 1.80
C ARG A 99 -20.60 0.40 0.68
N ARG A 100 -21.38 0.39 -0.40
CA ARG A 100 -21.04 -0.06 -1.74
C ARG A 100 -19.54 0.08 -1.97
N ALA A 101 -19.00 -0.88 -2.69
CA ALA A 101 -17.83 -0.71 -3.54
C ALA A 101 -18.02 0.53 -4.41
N ASP A 102 -17.82 1.69 -3.80
CA ASP A 102 -17.44 2.91 -4.48
C ASP A 102 -16.06 2.55 -4.98
N VAL A 103 -15.98 2.36 -6.31
CA VAL A 103 -14.72 2.25 -7.03
C VAL A 103 -13.83 3.33 -6.44
N SER A 104 -12.86 2.93 -5.61
CA SER A 104 -11.97 3.85 -4.91
C SER A 104 -11.09 4.50 -5.95
N ARG A 105 -11.67 5.51 -6.60
CA ARG A 105 -10.97 6.44 -7.47
C ARG A 105 -9.91 7.07 -6.58
N PRO A 106 -8.68 7.24 -7.09
CA PRO A 106 -7.73 8.09 -6.42
C PRO A 106 -8.43 9.43 -6.12
N PRO A 107 -8.21 10.04 -4.94
CA PRO A 107 -8.81 11.33 -4.62
C PRO A 107 -8.55 12.28 -5.78
N ALA A 108 -9.57 13.06 -6.16
CA ALA A 108 -9.43 14.04 -7.22
C ALA A 108 -8.28 14.98 -6.83
N ARG A 109 -7.17 14.92 -7.58
CA ARG A 109 -6.07 15.88 -7.41
C ARG A 109 -6.64 17.25 -7.76
N ASP A 110 -6.72 18.15 -6.78
CA ASP A 110 -7.13 19.53 -7.01
C ASP A 110 -6.05 20.23 -7.86
N PRO A 111 -6.39 20.80 -9.04
CA PRO A 111 -5.43 21.50 -9.88
C PRO A 111 -4.83 22.76 -9.22
N ARG A 112 -5.32 23.19 -8.06
CA ARG A 112 -4.72 24.28 -7.28
C ARG A 112 -3.49 23.87 -6.47
N GLN A 113 -3.24 22.56 -6.27
CA GLN A 113 -2.08 22.07 -5.52
C GLN A 113 -0.78 22.00 -6.35
N THR A 114 -0.76 22.43 -7.63
CA THR A 114 0.46 22.43 -8.47
C THR A 114 1.46 23.53 -8.11
N ARG A 115 1.26 24.26 -7.01
CA ARG A 115 2.24 25.23 -6.51
C ARG A 115 2.35 25.06 -5.01
N LEU A 116 3.32 24.28 -4.56
CA LEU A 116 4.09 24.47 -3.33
C LEU A 116 5.04 23.27 -3.21
N PHE A 117 6.21 23.46 -3.84
CA PHE A 117 7.49 22.77 -3.65
C PHE A 117 7.57 21.26 -3.94
#